data_AF-A0ABD6A9C6-F1
#
_entry.id   AF-A0ABD6A9C6-F1
#
_cell.length_a   1.000
_cell.length_b   1.000
_cell.length_c   1.000
_cell.angle_alpha   90.00
_cell.angle_beta   90.00
_cell.angle_gamma   90.00
#
_symmetry.space_group_name_H-M   'P 1'
#
loop_
_entity.id
_entity.type
_entity.pdbx_description
1 polymer ?
#
loop_
_entity_poly.entity_id
_entity_poly.type
_entity_poly.pdbx_seq_one_letter_code
_entity_poly.pdbx_strand_id
1 'polypeptide(L)'
;MEHPVTTTDRAAVESRWWLVVAAAAAFWVLAFAVGALAFLVGMAAFVGGFFLDPSLFLPGAFGLALLVIVPFVLLGFALAVALPVALYFDATAVRGAAVGWEPDPVLYALVAVVGLFAQGVPIQPAVAVYYLYRRHQHVGEP
;
A
#
# COMPACT_ATOMS: atom_id res chain seq x y z
N MET A 1 -9.65 -24.85 -25.20
CA MET A 1 -9.32 -23.99 -26.35
C MET A 1 -9.14 -22.59 -25.79
N GLU A 2 -7.90 -22.18 -25.56
CA GLU A 2 -7.59 -20.83 -25.07
C GLU A 2 -7.76 -19.85 -26.23
N HIS A 3 -8.71 -18.93 -26.11
CA HIS A 3 -8.87 -17.86 -27.08
C HIS A 3 -7.69 -16.87 -26.94
N PRO A 4 -6.98 -16.53 -28.03
CA PRO A 4 -5.89 -15.56 -27.96
C PRO A 4 -6.44 -14.17 -27.60
N VAL A 5 -6.00 -13.63 -26.47
CA VAL A 5 -6.34 -12.27 -26.01
C VAL A 5 -5.89 -11.26 -27.06
N THR A 6 -6.84 -10.55 -27.66
CA THR A 6 -6.57 -9.55 -28.71
C THR A 6 -6.14 -8.22 -28.08
N THR A 7 -5.47 -7.37 -28.85
CA THR A 7 -5.07 -6.01 -28.39
C THR A 7 -6.26 -5.14 -27.98
N THR A 8 -7.45 -5.40 -28.55
CA THR A 8 -8.70 -4.71 -28.21
C THR A 8 -9.21 -5.06 -26.80
N ASP A 9 -9.04 -6.32 -26.36
CA ASP A 9 -9.41 -6.75 -24.99
C ASP A 9 -8.50 -6.13 -23.92
N ARG A 10 -7.20 -5.97 -24.21
CA ARG A 10 -6.25 -5.31 -23.30
C ARG A 10 -6.49 -3.80 -23.22
N ALA A 11 -6.89 -3.18 -24.32
CA ALA A 11 -7.27 -1.77 -24.35
C ALA A 11 -8.58 -1.47 -23.59
N ALA A 12 -9.39 -2.49 -23.29
CA ALA A 12 -10.71 -2.31 -22.68
C ALA A 12 -10.68 -2.05 -21.16
N VAL A 13 -9.57 -2.34 -20.46
CA VAL A 13 -9.48 -2.10 -19.00
C VAL A 13 -9.07 -0.65 -18.72
N GLU A 14 -9.97 0.30 -18.98
CA GLU A 14 -9.76 1.73 -18.70
C GLU A 14 -10.00 2.09 -17.22
N SER A 15 -9.43 1.33 -16.28
CA SER A 15 -9.46 1.70 -14.86
C SER A 15 -8.17 2.42 -14.49
N ARG A 16 -8.27 3.53 -13.77
CA ARG A 16 -7.12 4.23 -13.16
C ARG A 16 -6.99 3.93 -11.66
N TRP A 17 -7.87 3.11 -11.10
CA TRP A 17 -7.87 2.76 -9.68
C TRP A 17 -6.65 1.92 -9.28
N TRP A 18 -6.08 1.14 -10.20
CA TRP A 18 -4.81 0.45 -9.98
C TRP A 18 -3.67 1.39 -9.55
N LEU A 19 -3.69 2.68 -9.94
CA LEU A 19 -2.68 3.65 -9.48
C LEU A 19 -2.75 3.88 -7.98
N VAL A 20 -3.94 3.85 -7.38
CA VAL A 20 -4.10 3.94 -5.92
C VAL A 20 -3.61 2.67 -5.26
N VAL A 21 -3.86 1.50 -5.85
CA VAL A 21 -3.33 0.22 -5.37
C VAL A 21 -1.80 0.20 -5.42
N ALA A 22 -1.22 0.67 -6.53
CA ALA A 22 0.23 0.81 -6.71
C ALA A 22 0.83 1.83 -5.75
N ALA A 23 0.19 2.98 -5.55
CA ALA A 23 0.61 3.98 -4.58
C ALA A 23 0.58 3.42 -3.16
N ALA A 24 -0.46 2.67 -2.78
CA ALA A 24 -0.53 2.01 -1.48
C ALA A 24 0.58 0.96 -1.30
N ALA A 25 0.82 0.11 -2.30
CA ALA A 25 1.90 -0.88 -2.25
C ALA A 25 3.29 -0.22 -2.12
N ALA A 26 3.57 0.80 -2.92
CA ALA A 26 4.82 1.56 -2.88
C ALA A 26 4.99 2.31 -1.56
N PHE A 27 3.91 2.91 -1.04
CA PHE A 27 3.90 3.59 0.25
C PHE A 27 4.29 2.64 1.37
N TRP A 28 3.79 1.40 1.38
CA TRP A 28 4.15 0.43 2.41
C TRP A 28 5.64 0.09 2.41
N VAL A 29 6.26 -0.08 1.23
CA VAL A 29 7.71 -0.29 1.12
C VAL A 29 8.46 0.90 1.70
N LEU A 30 8.04 2.12 1.34
CA LEU A 30 8.62 3.35 1.89
C LEU A 30 8.41 3.45 3.40
N ALA A 31 7.22 3.07 3.90
CA ALA A 31 6.88 3.12 5.32
C ALA A 31 7.73 2.16 6.14
N PHE A 32 8.03 0.96 5.64
CA PHE A 32 8.96 0.06 6.31
C PHE A 32 10.38 0.63 6.34
N ALA A 33 10.86 1.23 5.26
CA ALA A 33 12.19 1.83 5.22
C ALA A 33 12.32 3.04 6.17
N VAL A 34 11.35 3.97 6.10
CA VAL A 34 11.28 5.15 6.97
C VAL A 34 11.09 4.74 8.43
N GLY A 35 10.21 3.77 8.70
CA GLY A 35 9.96 3.24 10.04
C GLY A 35 11.19 2.57 10.65
N ALA A 36 11.92 1.76 9.87
CA ALA A 36 13.17 1.14 10.31
C ALA A 36 14.24 2.20 10.64
N LEU A 37 14.39 3.21 9.78
CA LEU A 37 15.31 4.32 10.04
C LEU A 37 14.91 5.11 11.28
N ALA A 38 13.64 5.49 11.41
CA ALA A 38 13.12 6.21 12.56
C ALA A 38 13.28 5.41 13.85
N PHE A 39 13.10 4.09 13.80
CA PHE A 39 13.36 3.19 14.92
C PHE A 39 14.84 3.20 15.32
N LEU A 40 15.77 3.08 14.37
CA LEU A 40 17.20 3.11 14.66
C LEU A 40 17.64 4.46 15.26
N VAL A 41 17.17 5.57 14.68
CA VAL A 41 17.45 6.93 15.18
C VAL A 41 16.85 7.13 16.57
N GLY A 42 15.59 6.73 16.76
CA GLY A 42 14.91 6.82 18.05
C GLY A 42 15.58 5.97 19.11
N MET A 43 16.04 4.76 18.76
CA MET A 43 16.79 3.88 19.65
C MET A 43 18.14 4.50 20.04
N ALA A 44 18.88 5.07 19.08
CA ALA A 44 20.15 5.74 19.35
C ALA A 44 19.95 6.96 20.27
N ALA A 45 18.92 7.77 20.01
CA ALA A 45 18.55 8.91 20.86
C ALA A 45 18.11 8.47 22.26
N PHE A 46 17.36 7.36 22.37
CA PHE A 46 16.96 6.80 23.65
C PHE A 46 18.17 6.30 24.46
N VAL A 47 19.05 5.50 23.85
CA VAL A 47 20.27 4.99 24.51
C VAL A 47 21.18 6.15 24.90
N GLY A 48 21.45 7.11 24.00
CA GLY A 48 22.25 8.28 24.29
C GLY A 48 21.63 9.17 25.38
N GLY A 49 20.32 9.40 25.31
CA GLY A 49 19.59 10.19 26.29
C GLY A 49 19.56 9.55 27.69
N PHE A 50 19.37 8.24 27.75
CA PHE A 50 19.26 7.50 29.01
C PHE A 50 20.61 7.28 29.69
N PHE A 51 21.66 6.94 28.92
CA PHE A 51 22.97 6.57 29.48
C PHE A 51 24.01 7.68 29.45
N LEU A 52 23.88 8.70 28.59
CA LEU A 52 24.91 9.74 28.41
C LEU A 52 24.42 11.13 28.83
N ASP A 53 23.36 11.65 28.20
CA ASP A 53 22.85 13.01 28.47
C ASP A 53 21.34 13.14 28.17
N PRO A 54 20.49 13.34 29.20
CA PRO A 54 19.05 13.51 29.04
C PRO A 54 18.61 14.67 28.15
N SER A 55 19.47 15.67 27.89
CA SER A 55 19.14 16.80 27.01
C SER A 55 18.93 16.40 25.54
N LEU A 56 19.42 15.22 25.15
CA LEU A 56 19.29 14.64 23.81
C LEU A 56 17.86 14.16 23.46
N PHE A 57 16.96 14.07 24.45
CA PHE A 57 15.59 13.60 24.24
C PHE A 57 14.66 14.62 23.53
N LEU A 58 14.77 15.91 23.83
CA LEU A 58 13.65 16.85 23.62
C LEU A 58 13.69 17.68 22.31
N PRO A 59 14.80 18.30 21.89
CA PRO A 59 14.73 19.29 20.80
C PRO A 59 14.64 18.70 19.38
N GLY A 60 15.30 17.57 19.13
CA GLY A 60 15.38 16.97 17.79
C GLY A 60 14.17 16.12 17.39
N ALA A 61 13.53 15.44 18.35
CA ALA A 61 12.47 14.47 18.08
C ALA A 61 11.12 15.13 17.72
N PHE A 62 10.76 16.24 18.38
CA PHE A 62 9.46 16.89 18.18
C PHE A 62 9.36 17.65 16.84
N GLY A 63 10.44 18.30 16.40
CA GLY A 63 10.47 19.00 15.11
C GLY A 63 10.39 18.04 13.91
N LEU A 64 11.13 16.91 13.98
CA LEU A 64 11.08 15.85 12.97
C LEU A 64 9.70 15.17 12.93
N ALA A 65 9.09 14.95 14.10
CA ALA A 65 7.78 14.33 14.21
C ALA A 65 6.69 15.15 13.51
N LEU A 66 6.62 16.46 13.75
CA LEU A 66 5.58 17.31 13.17
C LEU A 66 5.73 17.51 11.65
N LEU A 67 6.96 17.65 11.14
CA LEU A 67 7.18 17.96 9.73
C LEU A 67 7.21 16.73 8.82
N VAL A 68 7.64 15.58 9.34
CA VAL A 68 7.84 14.37 8.53
C VAL A 68 6.87 13.28 8.93
N ILE A 69 6.81 12.93 10.22
CA ILE A 69 6.02 11.77 10.67
C ILE A 69 4.53 12.03 10.52
N VAL A 70 4.03 13.21 10.92
CA VAL A 70 2.58 13.51 10.85
C VAL A 70 2.06 13.45 9.40
N PRO A 71 2.63 14.18 8.42
CA PRO A 71 2.17 14.07 7.02
C PRO A 71 2.28 12.65 6.47
N PHE A 72 3.35 11.92 6.84
CA PHE A 72 3.59 10.56 6.39
C PHE A 72 2.49 9.60 6.91
N VAL A 73 2.16 9.69 8.19
CA VAL A 73 1.08 8.90 8.81
C VAL A 73 -0.28 9.24 8.18
N LEU A 74 -0.56 10.53 7.93
CA LEU A 74 -1.80 10.95 7.29
C LEU A 74 -1.94 10.40 5.86
N LEU A 75 -0.86 10.46 5.07
CA LEU A 75 -0.83 9.87 3.72
C LEU A 75 -1.05 8.36 3.77
N GLY A 76 -0.37 7.67 4.69
CA GLY A 76 -0.53 6.23 4.87
C GLY A 76 -1.95 5.84 5.26
N PHE A 77 -2.56 6.60 6.18
CA PHE A 77 -3.95 6.40 6.57
C PHE A 77 -4.91 6.64 5.40
N ALA A 78 -4.70 7.70 4.62
CA ALA A 78 -5.52 7.98 3.45
C ALA A 78 -5.44 6.86 2.40
N LEU A 79 -4.24 6.35 2.12
CA LEU A 79 -4.04 5.21 1.21
C LEU A 79 -4.64 3.91 1.77
N ALA A 80 -4.51 3.66 3.07
CA ALA A 80 -5.08 2.47 3.71
C ALA A 80 -6.61 2.44 3.67
N VAL A 81 -7.26 3.60 3.80
CA VAL A 81 -8.72 3.75 3.68
C VAL A 81 -9.17 3.72 2.21
N ALA A 82 -8.37 4.26 1.29
CA ALA A 82 -8.68 4.27 -0.14
C ALA A 82 -8.49 2.89 -0.80
N LEU A 83 -7.59 2.05 -0.27
CA LEU A 83 -7.21 0.77 -0.88
C LEU A 83 -8.40 -0.19 -1.11
N PRO A 84 -9.32 -0.44 -0.15
CA PRO A 84 -10.49 -1.29 -0.40
C PRO A 84 -11.36 -0.78 -1.54
N VAL A 85 -11.55 0.54 -1.63
CA VAL A 85 -12.35 1.18 -2.68
C VAL A 85 -11.68 1.04 -4.03
N ALA A 86 -10.37 1.28 -4.08
CA ALA A 86 -9.57 1.12 -5.29
C ALA A 86 -9.57 -0.32 -5.80
N LEU A 87 -9.38 -1.30 -4.92
CA LEU A 87 -9.44 -2.73 -5.25
C LEU A 87 -10.82 -3.13 -5.77
N TYR A 88 -11.91 -2.66 -5.15
CA TYR A 88 -13.25 -2.97 -5.61
C TYR A 88 -13.53 -2.46 -7.03
N PHE A 89 -13.22 -1.18 -7.29
CA PHE A 89 -13.49 -0.59 -8.60
C PHE A 89 -12.57 -1.15 -9.68
N ASP A 90 -11.28 -1.32 -9.38
CA ASP A 90 -10.34 -1.88 -10.35
C ASP A 90 -10.68 -3.34 -10.68
N ALA A 91 -10.95 -4.17 -9.66
CA ALA A 91 -11.30 -5.57 -9.88
C ALA A 91 -12.63 -5.71 -10.62
N THR A 92 -13.58 -4.78 -10.42
CA THR A 92 -14.84 -4.78 -11.18
C THR A 92 -14.59 -4.50 -12.66
N ALA A 93 -13.72 -3.54 -12.98
CA ALA A 93 -13.33 -3.25 -14.36
C ALA A 93 -12.57 -4.42 -14.99
N VAL A 94 -11.63 -5.03 -14.28
CA VAL A 94 -10.85 -6.18 -14.77
C VAL A 94 -11.74 -7.39 -15.01
N ARG A 95 -12.66 -7.71 -14.07
CA ARG A 95 -13.61 -8.82 -14.23
C ARG A 95 -14.56 -8.62 -15.41
N GLY A 96 -14.89 -7.37 -15.73
CA GLY A 96 -15.70 -7.03 -16.91
C GLY A 96 -14.96 -7.20 -18.24
N ALA A 97 -13.64 -7.37 -18.22
CA ALA A 97 -12.83 -7.54 -19.41
C ALA A 97 -12.50 -9.02 -19.68
N ALA A 98 -12.43 -9.40 -20.95
CA ALA A 98 -12.12 -10.76 -21.39
C ALA A 98 -10.62 -11.09 -21.34
N VAL A 99 -9.98 -10.85 -20.18
CA VAL A 99 -8.53 -10.98 -19.99
C VAL A 99 -8.09 -12.31 -19.34
N GLY A 100 -8.99 -13.29 -19.24
CA GLY A 100 -8.68 -14.63 -18.71
C GLY A 100 -8.49 -14.70 -17.19
N TRP A 101 -8.74 -13.61 -16.47
CA TRP A 101 -8.79 -13.57 -15.01
C TRP A 101 -10.04 -12.87 -14.53
N GLU A 102 -10.78 -13.55 -13.67
CA GLU A 102 -12.04 -13.07 -13.09
C GLU A 102 -11.85 -12.82 -11.58
N PRO A 103 -11.28 -11.66 -11.17
CA PRO A 103 -11.16 -11.33 -9.75
C PRO A 103 -12.54 -11.14 -9.12
N ASP A 104 -12.73 -11.60 -7.88
CA ASP A 104 -13.89 -11.23 -7.06
C ASP A 104 -13.63 -9.89 -6.33
N PRO A 105 -14.26 -8.78 -6.75
CA PRO A 105 -13.99 -7.46 -6.18
C PRO A 105 -14.44 -7.32 -4.75
N VAL A 106 -15.48 -8.06 -4.33
CA VAL A 106 -15.96 -8.04 -2.95
C VAL A 106 -14.93 -8.70 -2.05
N LEU A 107 -14.38 -9.84 -2.47
CA LEU A 107 -13.32 -10.52 -1.72
C LEU A 107 -12.08 -9.63 -1.56
N TYR A 108 -11.59 -9.03 -2.64
CA TYR A 108 -10.42 -8.14 -2.56
C TYR A 108 -10.67 -6.93 -1.66
N ALA A 109 -11.84 -6.30 -1.75
CA ALA A 109 -12.20 -5.18 -0.89
C ALA A 109 -12.30 -5.61 0.59
N LEU A 110 -12.96 -6.74 0.88
CA LEU A 110 -13.10 -7.26 2.23
C LEU A 110 -11.76 -7.62 2.86
N VAL A 111 -10.85 -8.26 2.11
CA VAL A 111 -9.49 -8.56 2.60
C VAL A 111 -8.75 -7.25 2.94
N ALA A 112 -8.89 -6.21 2.12
CA ALA A 112 -8.30 -4.91 2.41
C ALA A 112 -8.94 -4.21 3.62
N VAL A 113 -10.25 -4.33 3.82
CA VAL A 113 -10.95 -3.84 5.03
C VAL A 113 -10.47 -4.59 6.26
N VAL A 114 -10.37 -5.92 6.22
CA VAL A 114 -9.80 -6.72 7.32
C VAL A 114 -8.38 -6.25 7.62
N GLY A 115 -7.57 -6.00 6.60
CA GLY A 115 -6.23 -5.48 6.74
C GLY A 115 -6.14 -4.09 7.40
N LEU A 116 -7.20 -3.27 7.32
CA LEU A 116 -7.25 -1.96 8.00
C LEU A 116 -7.29 -2.13 9.53
N PHE A 117 -7.92 -3.20 10.00
CA PHE A 117 -8.12 -3.47 11.43
C PHE A 117 -7.15 -4.53 11.99
N ALA A 118 -6.53 -5.34 11.14
CA ALA A 118 -5.56 -6.35 11.52
C ALA A 118 -4.17 -5.75 11.80
N GLN A 119 -4.10 -4.89 12.82
CA GLN A 119 -2.87 -4.21 13.24
C GLN A 119 -1.74 -5.22 13.48
N GLY A 120 -0.55 -4.95 12.93
CA GLY A 120 0.63 -5.81 13.04
C GLY A 120 0.76 -6.92 11.99
N VAL A 121 -0.29 -7.23 11.23
CA VAL A 121 -0.22 -8.15 10.09
C VAL A 121 -0.24 -7.35 8.79
N PRO A 122 0.74 -7.51 7.88
CA PRO A 122 0.84 -6.73 6.65
C PRO A 122 -0.17 -7.20 5.57
N ILE A 123 -1.46 -7.32 5.91
CA ILE A 123 -2.50 -7.83 5.01
C ILE A 123 -2.72 -6.89 3.83
N GLN A 124 -2.89 -5.59 4.09
CA GLN A 124 -3.09 -4.58 3.03
C GLN A 124 -1.95 -4.54 2.00
N PRO A 125 -0.67 -4.44 2.39
CA PRO A 125 0.41 -4.50 1.41
C PRO A 125 0.48 -5.85 0.69
N ALA A 126 0.24 -6.96 1.38
CA ALA A 126 0.25 -8.28 0.76
C ALA A 126 -0.82 -8.40 -0.33
N VAL A 127 -2.06 -8.00 -0.04
CA VAL A 127 -3.15 -8.05 -1.03
C VAL A 127 -2.93 -7.07 -2.18
N ALA A 128 -2.41 -5.86 -1.91
CA ALA A 128 -2.10 -4.89 -2.95
C ALA A 128 -1.04 -5.41 -3.92
N VAL A 129 0.08 -5.93 -3.41
CA VAL A 129 1.17 -6.49 -4.23
C VAL A 129 0.69 -7.72 -5.01
N TYR A 130 -0.04 -8.63 -4.35
CA TYR A 130 -0.60 -9.81 -5.01
C TYR A 130 -1.57 -9.44 -6.14
N TYR A 131 -2.45 -8.47 -5.90
CA TYR A 131 -3.39 -7.97 -6.91
C TYR A 131 -2.65 -7.38 -8.12
N LEU A 132 -1.69 -6.49 -7.91
CA LEU A 132 -0.90 -5.87 -8.98
C LEU A 132 -0.10 -6.92 -9.79
N TYR A 133 0.45 -7.93 -9.11
CA TYR A 133 1.11 -9.04 -9.78
C TYR A 133 0.14 -9.80 -10.71
N ARG A 134 -1.05 -10.15 -10.22
CA ARG A 134 -2.08 -10.81 -11.02
C ARG A 134 -2.57 -9.93 -12.16
N ARG A 135 -2.78 -8.63 -11.92
CA ARG A 135 -3.18 -7.66 -12.94
C ARG A 135 -2.13 -7.53 -14.03
N HIS A 136 -0.86 -7.40 -13.67
CA HIS A 136 0.25 -7.36 -14.62
C HIS A 136 0.30 -8.62 -15.51
N GLN A 137 0.06 -9.81 -14.95
CA GLN A 137 0.06 -11.06 -15.72
C GLN A 137 -1.05 -11.15 -16.78
N HIS A 138 -2.23 -10.57 -16.54
CA HIS A 138 -3.41 -10.74 -17.40
C HIS A 138 -3.69 -9.50 -18.26
N VAL A 139 -3.40 -8.31 -17.74
CA VAL A 139 -3.66 -7.02 -18.39
C VAL A 139 -2.38 -6.44 -19.03
N GLY A 140 -1.19 -6.78 -18.52
CA GLY A 140 0.10 -6.33 -19.04
C GLY A 140 0.66 -5.09 -18.32
N GLU A 141 -0.20 -4.24 -17.76
CA GLU A 141 0.20 -3.16 -16.85
C GLU A 141 -0.09 -3.58 -15.39
N PRO A 142 0.79 -3.24 -14.42
CA PRO A 142 0.50 -3.41 -13.00
C PRO A 142 -0.84 -2.80 -12.61
#